data_AF-A0A9P8BLB3-F1
#
_entry.id   AF-A0A9P8BLB3-F1
#
_cell.length_a   1.000
_cell.length_b   1.000
_cell.length_c   1.000
_cell.angle_alpha   90.00
_cell.angle_beta   90.00
_cell.angle_gamma   90.00
#
_symmetry.space_group_name_H-M   'P 1'
#
loop_
_entity.id
_entity.type
_entity.pdbx_description
1 polymer ?
#
loop_
_entity_poly.entity_id
_entity_poly.type
_entity_poly.pdbx_seq_one_letter_code
_entity_poly.pdbx_strand_id
1 'polypeptide(L)'
;MSAQAVPSNVANQLATPSGNPVLLKLLLFTVCLGLAPIGTYYLSQKYIWEGNGTYAAITSIFAANTVLVAYIISSIMDDSKDQQKAVVAAKKNGTESRKDR
;
A
#
# COMPACT_ATOMS: atom_id res chain seq x y z
N MET A 1 26.29 1.98 27.89
CA MET A 1 26.51 1.45 26.53
C MET A 1 25.16 1.04 25.91
N SER A 2 24.27 2.01 25.66
CA SER A 2 22.85 1.72 25.37
C SER A 2 22.30 2.48 24.14
N ALA A 3 23.13 3.26 23.45
CA ALA A 3 22.69 4.10 22.34
C ALA A 3 22.65 3.37 20.98
N GLN A 4 23.14 2.13 20.89
CA GLN A 4 23.36 1.46 19.59
C GLN A 4 22.42 0.28 19.30
N ALA A 5 21.47 -0.03 20.19
CA ALA A 5 20.50 -1.13 19.98
C ALA A 5 19.22 -0.70 19.24
N VAL A 6 18.99 0.59 19.05
CA VAL A 6 17.83 1.12 18.33
C VAL A 6 17.92 0.94 16.80
N PRO A 7 19.06 1.20 16.11
CA PRO A 7 19.09 1.09 14.65
C PRO A 7 19.03 -0.36 14.13
N SER A 8 19.56 -1.33 14.87
CA SER A 8 19.60 -2.74 14.47
C SER A 8 18.21 -3.40 14.46
N ASN A 9 17.33 -3.01 15.39
CA ASN A 9 15.98 -3.58 15.48
C ASN A 9 15.06 -3.05 14.38
N VAL A 10 15.17 -1.76 14.02
CA VAL A 10 14.38 -1.16 12.93
C VAL A 10 14.79 -1.73 11.57
N ALA A 11 16.09 -1.90 11.32
CA ALA A 11 16.59 -2.53 10.09
C ALA A 11 16.14 -4.00 9.97
N ASN A 12 16.20 -4.78 11.05
CA ASN A 12 15.74 -6.17 11.04
C ASN A 12 14.22 -6.30 10.89
N GLN A 13 13.44 -5.35 11.42
CA GLN A 13 11.98 -5.34 11.31
C GLN A 13 11.51 -4.92 9.90
N LEU A 14 12.33 -4.17 9.15
CA LEU A 14 12.16 -3.90 7.72
C LEU A 14 12.61 -5.08 6.83
N ALA A 15 13.59 -5.87 7.28
CA ALA A 15 14.15 -6.99 6.53
C ALA A 15 13.30 -8.27 6.59
N THR A 16 12.38 -8.40 7.56
CA THR A 16 11.40 -9.49 7.57
C THR A 16 10.18 -9.16 6.70
N PRO A 17 9.99 -9.79 5.52
CA PRO A 17 8.84 -9.55 4.65
C PRO A 17 7.48 -9.90 5.28
N SER A 18 7.49 -10.54 6.46
CA SER A 18 6.30 -10.95 7.23
C SER A 18 5.77 -9.89 8.20
N GLY A 19 6.50 -8.80 8.47
CA GLY A 19 6.17 -7.89 9.58
C GLY A 19 5.31 -6.68 9.23
N ASN A 20 5.36 -6.18 7.98
CA ASN A 20 4.70 -4.91 7.63
C ASN A 20 3.85 -5.00 6.36
N PRO A 21 2.51 -5.18 6.47
CA PRO A 21 1.62 -5.36 5.32
C PRO A 21 1.63 -4.17 4.34
N VAL A 22 2.08 -3.00 4.80
CA VAL A 22 2.19 -1.78 3.99
C VAL A 22 3.25 -1.91 2.89
N LEU A 23 4.42 -2.49 3.19
CA LEU A 23 5.50 -2.67 2.21
C LEU A 23 5.08 -3.57 1.05
N LEU A 24 4.36 -4.66 1.35
CA LEU A 24 3.84 -5.57 0.34
C LEU A 24 2.83 -4.88 -0.58
N LYS A 25 1.93 -4.06 -0.01
CA LYS A 25 0.96 -3.29 -0.80
C LYS A 25 1.62 -2.23 -1.66
N LEU A 26 2.62 -1.51 -1.15
CA LEU A 26 3.39 -0.54 -1.92
C LEU A 26 4.09 -1.19 -3.12
N LEU A 27 4.74 -2.33 -2.90
CA LEU A 27 5.35 -3.12 -3.98
C LEU A 27 4.29 -3.55 -5.00
N LEU A 28 3.16 -4.09 -4.53
CA LEU A 28 2.06 -4.55 -5.39
C LEU A 28 1.52 -3.39 -6.23
N PHE A 29 1.27 -2.22 -5.63
CA PHE A 29 0.80 -1.03 -6.34
C PHE A 29 1.83 -0.48 -7.33
N THR A 30 3.12 -0.54 -7.03
CA THR A 30 4.17 -0.14 -7.99
C THR A 30 4.14 -1.01 -9.24
N VAL A 31 4.02 -2.33 -9.05
CA VAL A 31 3.91 -3.27 -10.16
C VAL A 31 2.59 -3.07 -10.90
N CYS A 32 1.49 -2.88 -10.18
CA CYS A 32 0.17 -2.63 -10.76
C CYS A 32 0.14 -1.35 -11.59
N LEU A 33 0.81 -0.27 -11.15
CA LEU A 33 0.83 1.00 -11.87
C LEU A 33 1.55 0.88 -13.23
N GLY A 34 2.52 -0.04 -13.36
CA GLY A 34 3.12 -0.37 -14.65
C GLY A 34 2.26 -1.34 -15.46
N LEU A 35 1.92 -2.49 -14.86
CA LEU A 35 1.29 -3.59 -15.59
C LEU A 35 -0.17 -3.33 -15.95
N ALA A 36 -0.95 -2.67 -15.08
CA ALA A 36 -2.37 -2.48 -15.34
C ALA A 36 -2.64 -1.54 -16.53
N PRO A 37 -2.02 -0.34 -16.65
CA PRO A 37 -2.23 0.52 -17.82
C PRO A 37 -1.67 -0.09 -19.09
N ILE A 38 -0.51 -0.76 -19.02
CA ILE A 38 0.08 -1.47 -20.18
C ILE A 38 -0.85 -2.60 -20.62
N GLY A 39 -1.36 -3.39 -19.66
CA GLY A 39 -2.31 -4.46 -19.92
C GLY A 39 -3.60 -3.91 -20.55
N THR A 40 -4.15 -2.83 -19.98
CA THR A 40 -5.33 -2.14 -20.54
C THR A 40 -5.08 -1.66 -21.96
N TYR A 41 -3.88 -1.16 -22.28
CA TYR A 41 -3.55 -0.71 -23.63
C TYR A 41 -3.69 -1.85 -24.64
N TYR A 42 -2.96 -2.93 -24.42
CA TYR A 42 -2.96 -4.05 -25.36
C TYR A 42 -4.31 -4.79 -25.40
N LEU A 43 -5.01 -4.92 -24.27
CA LEU A 43 -6.36 -5.49 -24.24
C LEU A 43 -7.33 -4.62 -25.03
N SER A 44 -7.37 -3.31 -24.74
CA SER A 44 -8.30 -2.37 -25.35
C SER A 44 -8.04 -2.21 -26.85
N GLN A 45 -6.76 -2.16 -27.24
CA GLN A 45 -6.36 -2.11 -28.65
C GLN A 45 -6.85 -3.33 -29.42
N LYS A 46 -6.77 -4.53 -28.84
CA LYS A 46 -7.09 -5.77 -29.56
C LYS A 46 -8.57 -6.16 -29.53
N TYR A 47 -9.29 -5.84 -28.45
CA TYR A 47 -10.67 -6.30 -28.24
C TYR A 47 -11.74 -5.21 -28.37
N ILE A 48 -11.38 -3.94 -28.16
CA ILE A 48 -12.37 -2.84 -28.13
C ILE A 48 -12.25 -1.96 -29.37
N TRP A 49 -11.03 -1.66 -29.81
CA TRP A 49 -10.78 -0.62 -30.81
C TRP A 49 -10.14 -1.12 -32.12
N GLU A 50 -10.15 -2.45 -32.37
CA GLU A 50 -9.70 -3.08 -33.63
C GLU A 50 -8.34 -2.57 -34.16
N GLY A 51 -7.39 -2.30 -33.26
CA GLY A 51 -6.06 -1.83 -33.63
C GLY A 51 -5.85 -0.30 -33.59
N ASN A 52 -6.88 0.50 -33.30
CA ASN A 52 -6.71 1.94 -33.14
C ASN A 52 -5.97 2.30 -31.83
N GLY A 53 -4.67 2.50 -31.96
CA GLY A 53 -3.77 2.79 -30.84
C GLY A 53 -4.10 4.09 -30.09
N THR A 54 -4.73 5.07 -30.73
CA THR A 54 -5.05 6.35 -30.08
C THR A 54 -6.15 6.19 -29.05
N TYR A 55 -7.25 5.50 -29.38
CA TYR A 55 -8.33 5.25 -28.42
C TYR A 55 -7.88 4.31 -27.31
N ALA A 56 -7.07 3.29 -27.61
CA ALA A 56 -6.49 2.39 -26.61
C ALA A 56 -5.55 3.13 -25.63
N ALA A 57 -4.77 4.10 -26.13
CA ALA A 57 -3.93 4.94 -25.29
C ALA A 57 -4.77 5.78 -24.33
N ILE A 58 -5.84 6.42 -24.80
CA ILE A 58 -6.75 7.20 -23.96
C ILE A 58 -7.35 6.31 -22.87
N THR A 59 -7.88 5.12 -23.21
CA THR A 59 -8.43 4.19 -22.21
C THR A 59 -7.39 3.78 -21.15
N SER A 60 -6.12 3.65 -21.54
CA SER A 60 -5.04 3.29 -20.60
C SER A 60 -4.68 4.41 -19.64
N ILE A 61 -4.70 5.66 -20.10
CA ILE A 61 -4.52 6.84 -19.24
C ILE A 61 -5.64 6.88 -18.19
N PHE A 62 -6.89 6.62 -18.60
CA PHE A 62 -8.00 6.50 -17.67
C PHE A 62 -7.78 5.37 -16.65
N ALA A 63 -7.34 4.18 -17.09
CA ALA A 63 -7.03 3.07 -16.20
C ALA A 63 -5.90 3.39 -15.21
N ALA A 64 -4.84 4.09 -15.63
CA ALA A 64 -3.76 4.53 -14.75
C ALA A 64 -4.29 5.45 -13.64
N ASN A 65 -5.15 6.42 -13.99
CA ASN A 65 -5.79 7.29 -13.01
C ASN A 65 -6.70 6.51 -12.05
N THR A 66 -7.42 5.48 -12.52
CA THR A 66 -8.20 4.60 -11.66
C THR A 66 -7.32 3.85 -10.66
N VAL A 67 -6.17 3.32 -11.09
CA VAL A 67 -5.20 2.65 -10.20
C VAL A 67 -4.67 3.61 -9.14
N LEU A 68 -4.35 4.85 -9.54
CA LEU A 68 -3.90 5.89 -8.62
C LEU A 68 -4.96 6.20 -7.55
N VAL A 69 -6.22 6.38 -7.94
CA VAL A 69 -7.32 6.60 -6.99
C VAL A 69 -7.50 5.41 -6.06
N ALA A 70 -7.44 4.18 -6.59
CA ALA A 70 -7.51 2.96 -5.78
C ALA A 70 -6.37 2.88 -4.75
N TYR A 71 -5.16 3.29 -5.13
CA TYR A 71 -4.02 3.39 -4.21
C TYR A 71 -4.28 4.38 -3.08
N ILE A 72 -4.77 5.59 -3.40
CA ILE A 72 -5.08 6.62 -2.41
C ILE A 72 -6.10 6.10 -1.40
N ILE A 73 -7.20 5.51 -1.87
CA ILE A 73 -8.24 4.95 -0.99
C ILE A 73 -7.67 3.84 -0.10
N SER A 74 -6.87 2.93 -0.68
CA SER A 74 -6.24 1.86 0.07
C SER A 74 -5.29 2.40 1.15
N SER A 75 -4.52 3.43 0.82
CA SER A 75 -3.59 4.10 1.74
C SER A 75 -4.31 4.77 2.91
N ILE A 76 -5.42 5.48 2.65
CA ILE A 76 -6.22 6.14 3.70
C ILE A 76 -6.84 5.09 4.64
N MET A 77 -7.32 3.98 4.09
CA MET A 77 -7.92 2.91 4.89
C MET A 77 -6.87 2.19 5.75
N ASP A 78 -5.64 2.03 5.26
CA ASP A 78 -4.56 1.47 6.07
C ASP A 78 -4.11 2.43 7.18
N ASP A 79 -3.95 3.71 6.88
CA ASP A 79 -3.57 4.73 7.88
C ASP A 79 -4.61 4.78 9.01
N SER A 80 -5.91 4.72 8.67
CA SER A 80 -7.00 4.66 9.66
C SER A 80 -6.92 3.43 10.58
N LYS A 81 -6.52 2.26 10.05
CA LYS A 81 -6.40 1.01 10.82
C LYS A 81 -5.22 1.04 11.78
N ASP A 82 -4.09 1.63 11.37
CA ASP A 82 -2.91 1.77 12.21
C ASP A 82 -3.16 2.76 13.36
N GLN A 83 -3.87 3.87 13.11
CA GLN A 83 -4.31 4.79 14.15
C GLN A 83 -5.20 4.10 15.19
N GLN A 84 -6.18 3.28 14.77
CA GLN A 84 -7.03 2.52 15.70
C GLN A 84 -6.24 1.52 16.54
N LYS A 85 -5.28 0.80 15.96
CA LYS A 85 -4.40 -0.11 16.71
C LYS A 85 -3.58 0.63 17.76
N ALA A 86 -3.05 1.81 17.44
CA ALA A 86 -2.29 2.63 18.37
C ALA A 86 -3.16 3.09 19.56
N VAL A 87 -4.40 3.54 19.31
CA VAL A 87 -5.35 3.95 20.36
C VAL A 87 -5.74 2.78 21.27
N VAL A 88 -5.99 1.60 20.69
CA VAL A 88 -6.33 0.38 21.47
C VAL A 88 -5.14 -0.08 22.33
N ALA A 89 -3.93 -0.05 21.79
CA ALA A 89 -2.71 -0.37 22.53
C ALA A 89 -2.46 0.61 23.70
N ALA A 90 -2.64 1.92 23.46
CA ALA A 90 -2.52 2.94 24.50
C ALA A 90 -3.57 2.77 25.61
N LYS A 91 -4.80 2.40 25.26
CA LYS A 91 -5.87 2.15 26.24
C LYS A 91 -5.62 0.90 27.09
N LYS A 92 -5.03 -0.15 26.50
CA LYS A 92 -4.70 -1.39 27.21
C LYS A 92 -3.61 -1.14 28.27
N ASN A 93 -2.52 -0.48 27.90
CA ASN A 93 -1.42 -0.16 28.82
C ASN A 93 -1.85 0.77 29.97
N GLY A 94 -2.73 1.74 29.70
CA GLY A 94 -3.26 2.64 30.73
C GLY A 94 -4.26 2.00 31.71
N THR A 95 -4.80 0.83 31.36
CA THR A 95 -5.74 0.07 32.21
C THR A 95 -4.97 -0.92 33.09
N GLU A 96 -3.89 -1.52 32.58
CA GLU A 96 -2.99 -2.39 33.34
C GLU A 96 -2.24 -1.60 34.44
N SER A 97 -1.77 -0.38 34.15
CA SER A 97 -1.11 0.48 35.15
C SER A 97 -2.01 0.95 36.30
N ARG A 98 -3.34 0.87 36.17
CA ARG A 98 -4.29 1.23 37.24
C ARG A 98 -4.71 0.03 38.10
N LYS A 99 -4.40 -1.20 37.68
CA LYS A 99 -4.80 -2.42 38.39
C LYS A 99 -3.72 -2.92 39.36
N ASP A 100 -2.49 -2.45 39.18
CA ASP A 100 -1.32 -2.74 40.02
C ASP A 100 -1.07 -1.71 41.13
N ARG A 101 -1.95 -0.71 41.30
CA ARG A 101 -1.80 0.38 42.28
C ARG A 101 -2.89 0.40 43.34
#